data_AF-A0A838P8T1-F1
#
_entry.id   AF-A0A838P8T1-F1
#
_cell.length_a   1.000
_cell.length_b   1.000
_cell.length_c   1.000
_cell.angle_alpha   90.00
_cell.angle_beta   90.00
_cell.angle_gamma   90.00
#
_symmetry.space_group_name_H-M   'P 1'
#
loop_
_entity.id
_entity.type
_entity.pdbx_description
1 polymer ?
#
loop_
_entity_poly.entity_id
_entity_poly.type
_entity_poly.pdbx_seq_one_letter_code
_entity_poly.pdbx_strand_id
1 'polypeptide(L)'
;MRQESSRPSKGNAGGWLHSLGDPQRVYRPVQAPPTPRPVTIDAEAIMRGFESETWPEMIAQLAGSLGVTARSLEAIGTAWAQSHNAFAFPMRDWTGKIIGIRLRDHTGHKWAIRGSRAGLFYSEASKAPEVAIVEGPTDLAAAITIGIPTIGRPSCQGSEQDIVRLLARWDVRSVVVITDNDGPGWAGAQRLSGMLTVPHVCWTPPTKDLRAYVRAGGNRALIHAMTRSLVWTKPVNHDRRDRP
;
A
#
# COMPACT_ATOMS: atom_id res chain seq x y z
N MET A 1 -19.97 29.55 33.04
CA MET A 1 -20.02 29.63 34.52
C MET A 1 -20.88 28.47 35.00
N ARG A 2 -20.39 27.60 35.90
CA ARG A 2 -21.07 26.35 36.30
C ARG A 2 -22.01 26.68 37.47
N GLN A 3 -23.28 26.29 37.39
CA GLN A 3 -24.29 26.55 38.43
C GLN A 3 -24.37 25.34 39.38
N GLU A 4 -24.11 25.55 40.66
CA GLU A 4 -24.13 24.49 41.68
C GLU A 4 -25.56 24.07 42.06
N SER A 5 -25.74 22.78 42.35
CA SER A 5 -27.01 22.19 42.79
C SER A 5 -27.14 22.27 44.31
N SER A 6 -28.36 22.25 44.85
CA SER A 6 -28.62 22.32 46.30
C SER A 6 -28.48 20.97 47.02
N ARG A 7 -28.06 19.90 46.33
CA ARG A 7 -27.93 18.54 46.89
C ARG A 7 -26.60 17.88 46.51
N PRO A 8 -25.58 17.90 47.39
CA PRO A 8 -24.32 17.20 47.16
C PRO A 8 -24.51 15.68 47.16
N SER A 9 -23.83 14.93 46.27
CA SER A 9 -23.88 13.46 46.33
C SER A 9 -23.19 12.95 47.59
N LYS A 10 -23.76 11.89 48.21
CA LYS A 10 -23.29 11.33 49.48
C LYS A 10 -22.00 10.48 49.36
N GLY A 11 -21.31 10.53 48.22
CA GLY A 11 -20.07 9.79 48.00
C GLY A 11 -18.84 10.69 48.15
N ASN A 12 -17.73 10.14 48.67
CA ASN A 12 -16.44 10.84 48.83
C ASN A 12 -15.79 11.30 47.50
N ALA A 13 -16.46 11.12 46.36
CA ALA A 13 -16.00 11.50 45.03
C ALA A 13 -16.58 12.84 44.52
N GLY A 14 -17.36 13.58 45.32
CA GLY A 14 -17.74 14.96 45.01
C GLY A 14 -18.59 15.16 43.74
N GLY A 15 -19.51 14.22 43.44
CA GLY A 15 -20.42 14.32 42.29
C GLY A 15 -21.74 15.06 42.59
N TRP A 16 -22.48 15.46 41.55
CA TRP A 16 -23.83 16.04 41.64
C TRP A 16 -24.83 15.16 40.87
N LEU A 17 -25.96 14.84 41.50
CA LEU A 17 -27.06 14.06 40.89
C LEU A 17 -28.11 15.02 40.31
N HIS A 18 -28.32 14.96 39.00
CA HIS A 18 -29.41 15.66 38.33
C HIS A 18 -30.63 14.74 38.26
N SER A 19 -31.71 15.09 38.96
CA SER A 19 -32.99 14.40 38.82
C SER A 19 -33.72 15.01 37.61
N LEU A 20 -33.87 14.23 36.54
CA LEU A 20 -34.64 14.63 35.36
C LEU A 20 -36.12 14.46 35.70
N GLY A 21 -36.79 15.57 36.04
CA GLY A 21 -38.21 15.61 36.39
C GLY A 21 -39.18 15.57 35.19
N ASP A 22 -38.66 15.48 33.97
CA ASP A 22 -39.46 15.32 32.75
C ASP A 22 -39.43 13.87 32.28
N PRO A 23 -40.54 13.35 31.69
CA PRO A 23 -40.55 12.02 31.09
C PRO A 23 -39.41 11.92 30.10
N GLN A 24 -38.50 10.97 30.31
CA GLN A 24 -37.36 10.74 29.43
C GLN A 24 -37.88 10.65 27.99
N ARG A 25 -37.52 11.63 27.15
CA ARG A 25 -37.65 11.50 25.70
C ARG A 25 -36.91 10.22 25.34
N VAL A 26 -37.68 9.18 25.02
CA VAL A 26 -37.12 7.92 24.53
C VAL A 26 -36.39 8.25 23.24
N TYR A 27 -35.07 8.32 23.31
CA TYR A 27 -34.24 8.42 22.13
C TYR A 27 -34.48 7.15 21.30
N ARG A 28 -35.24 7.27 20.22
CA ARG A 28 -35.31 6.23 19.20
C ARG A 28 -34.15 6.49 18.25
N PRO A 29 -33.13 5.62 18.20
CA PRO A 29 -32.10 5.75 17.18
C PRO A 29 -32.80 5.74 15.82
N VAL A 30 -32.64 6.79 15.03
CA VAL A 30 -33.04 6.74 13.62
C VAL A 30 -32.20 5.62 13.01
N GLN A 31 -32.86 4.60 12.45
CA GLN A 31 -32.13 3.56 11.72
C GLN A 31 -31.30 4.26 10.65
N ALA A 32 -29.97 4.12 10.76
CA ALA A 32 -29.09 4.61 9.71
C ALA A 32 -29.55 3.97 8.40
N PRO A 33 -29.65 4.75 7.30
CA PRO A 33 -29.96 4.17 6.01
C PRO A 33 -29.00 3.01 5.73
N PRO A 34 -29.47 1.91 5.13
CA PRO A 34 -28.61 0.77 4.84
C PRO A 34 -27.38 1.25 4.09
N THR A 35 -26.20 0.89 4.58
CA THR A 35 -24.94 1.20 3.89
C THR A 35 -25.06 0.73 2.44
N PRO A 36 -24.80 1.62 1.45
CA PRO A 36 -24.86 1.22 0.05
C PRO A 36 -23.98 -0.01 -0.15
N ARG A 37 -24.47 -1.01 -0.89
CA ARG A 37 -23.66 -2.18 -1.21
C ARG A 37 -22.38 -1.68 -1.91
N PRO A 38 -21.20 -2.18 -1.53
CA PRO A 38 -19.97 -1.78 -2.19
C PRO A 38 -20.08 -2.11 -3.68
N VAL A 39 -19.81 -1.11 -4.53
CA VAL A 39 -19.79 -1.28 -5.98
C VAL A 39 -18.60 -2.18 -6.30
N THR A 40 -18.86 -3.39 -6.79
CA THR A 40 -17.81 -4.30 -7.27
C THR A 40 -17.58 -4.04 -8.75
N ILE A 41 -16.34 -3.70 -9.13
CA ILE A 41 -15.95 -3.52 -10.54
C ILE A 41 -15.36 -4.82 -11.12
N ASP A 42 -15.51 -5.00 -12.43
CA ASP A 42 -14.67 -5.93 -13.19
C ASP A 42 -13.35 -5.22 -13.57
N ALA A 43 -12.41 -5.20 -12.62
CA ALA A 43 -11.15 -4.49 -12.81
C ALA A 43 -10.30 -5.08 -13.95
N GLU A 44 -10.42 -6.37 -14.24
CA GLU A 44 -9.70 -7.00 -15.35
C GLU A 44 -10.26 -6.56 -16.70
N ALA A 45 -11.59 -6.51 -16.85
CA ALA A 45 -12.21 -5.99 -18.07
C ALA A 45 -11.87 -4.51 -18.30
N ILE A 46 -11.89 -3.70 -17.25
CA ILE A 46 -11.53 -2.28 -17.34
C ILE A 46 -10.06 -2.11 -17.76
N MET A 47 -9.13 -2.86 -17.13
CA MET A 47 -7.72 -2.80 -17.51
C MET A 47 -7.49 -3.24 -18.95
N ARG A 48 -8.15 -4.30 -19.44
CA ARG A 48 -8.08 -4.70 -20.86
C ARG A 48 -8.55 -3.59 -21.81
N GLY A 49 -9.58 -2.84 -21.41
CA GLY A 49 -10.03 -1.65 -22.15
C GLY A 49 -8.93 -0.60 -22.26
N PHE A 50 -8.33 -0.21 -21.12
CA PHE A 50 -7.21 0.74 -21.11
C PHE A 50 -5.99 0.23 -21.90
N GLU A 51 -5.65 -1.05 -21.80
CA GLU A 51 -4.57 -1.66 -22.58
C GLU A 51 -4.81 -1.52 -24.10
N SER A 52 -6.05 -1.68 -24.56
CA SER A 52 -6.39 -1.49 -25.99
C SER A 52 -6.28 -0.04 -26.48
N GLU A 53 -6.32 0.93 -25.55
CA GLU A 53 -6.12 2.36 -25.81
C GLU A 53 -4.66 2.80 -25.59
N THR A 54 -3.78 1.88 -25.17
CA THR A 54 -2.40 2.20 -24.79
C THR A 54 -1.47 2.08 -26.00
N TRP A 55 -0.74 3.16 -26.27
CA TRP A 55 0.25 3.20 -27.34
C TRP A 55 1.66 3.21 -26.72
N PRO A 56 2.65 2.53 -27.32
CA PRO A 56 4.01 2.46 -26.79
C PRO A 56 4.62 3.83 -26.48
N GLU A 57 4.32 4.84 -27.29
CA GLU A 57 4.80 6.22 -27.12
C GLU A 57 4.31 6.83 -25.82
N MET A 58 3.07 6.53 -25.38
CA MET A 58 2.53 7.04 -24.11
C MET A 58 3.29 6.45 -22.92
N ILE A 59 3.61 5.16 -22.97
CA ILE A 59 4.41 4.49 -21.95
C ILE A 59 5.85 5.04 -21.95
N ALA A 60 6.44 5.27 -23.13
CA ALA A 60 7.76 5.87 -23.25
C ALA A 60 7.82 7.30 -22.68
N GLN A 61 6.78 8.11 -22.93
CA GLN A 61 6.66 9.46 -22.36
C GLN A 61 6.54 9.42 -20.84
N LEU A 62 5.68 8.56 -20.30
CA LEU A 62 5.58 8.36 -18.85
C LEU A 62 6.91 7.91 -18.26
N ALA A 63 7.57 6.93 -18.88
CA ALA A 63 8.87 6.40 -18.47
C ALA A 63 9.91 7.52 -18.37
N GLY A 64 10.03 8.34 -19.42
CA GLY A 64 10.92 9.52 -19.44
C GLY A 64 10.59 10.51 -18.32
N SER A 65 9.30 10.82 -18.11
CA SER A 65 8.88 11.75 -17.05
C SER A 65 9.20 11.24 -15.64
N LEU A 66 9.13 9.91 -15.42
CA LEU A 66 9.40 9.27 -14.14
C LEU A 66 10.89 8.97 -13.93
N GLY A 67 11.69 8.90 -14.99
CA GLY A 67 13.09 8.47 -14.96
C GLY A 67 13.23 6.97 -14.76
N VAL A 68 12.35 6.19 -15.40
CA VAL A 68 12.34 4.72 -15.40
C VAL A 68 12.34 4.20 -16.84
N THR A 69 12.42 2.89 -17.03
CA THR A 69 12.34 2.27 -18.37
C THR A 69 10.90 1.99 -18.78
N ALA A 70 10.57 2.11 -20.07
CA ALA A 70 9.25 1.72 -20.61
C ALA A 70 8.93 0.26 -20.27
N ARG A 71 9.91 -0.64 -20.45
CA ARG A 71 9.81 -2.06 -20.08
C ARG A 71 9.37 -2.28 -18.63
N SER A 72 9.82 -1.45 -17.68
CA SER A 72 9.41 -1.58 -16.28
C SER A 72 7.93 -1.27 -16.08
N LEU A 73 7.39 -0.28 -16.80
CA LEU A 73 5.97 0.09 -16.76
C LEU A 73 5.10 -0.96 -17.46
N GLU A 74 5.55 -1.47 -18.60
CA GLU A 74 4.90 -2.56 -19.33
C GLU A 74 4.85 -3.84 -18.48
N ALA A 75 5.94 -4.19 -17.80
CA ALA A 75 5.99 -5.37 -16.94
C ALA A 75 4.99 -5.32 -15.78
N ILE A 76 4.64 -4.12 -15.30
CA ILE A 76 3.63 -3.90 -14.26
C ILE A 76 2.20 -4.02 -14.85
N GLY A 77 2.04 -3.87 -16.16
CA GLY A 77 0.74 -3.74 -16.83
C GLY A 77 0.21 -2.31 -16.79
N THR A 78 1.10 -1.31 -16.83
CA THR A 78 0.69 0.09 -16.89
C THR A 78 -0.02 0.37 -18.21
N ALA A 79 -1.17 1.03 -18.15
CA ALA A 79 -1.98 1.33 -19.32
C ALA A 79 -2.41 2.81 -19.33
N TRP A 80 -2.73 3.35 -20.51
CA TRP A 80 -3.37 4.65 -20.66
C TRP A 80 -4.88 4.51 -20.48
N ALA A 81 -5.47 5.31 -19.59
CA ALA A 81 -6.91 5.38 -19.38
C ALA A 81 -7.45 6.66 -19.99
N GLN A 82 -7.88 6.62 -21.27
CA GLN A 82 -8.25 7.82 -22.02
C GLN A 82 -9.40 8.59 -21.37
N SER A 83 -10.42 7.88 -20.87
CA SER A 83 -11.58 8.45 -20.17
C SER A 83 -11.25 9.19 -18.88
N HIS A 84 -10.05 8.96 -18.32
CA HIS A 84 -9.57 9.58 -17.09
C HIS A 84 -8.41 10.55 -17.30
N ASN A 85 -7.89 10.67 -18.53
CA ASN A 85 -6.68 11.42 -18.84
C ASN A 85 -5.51 11.09 -17.88
N ALA A 86 -5.33 9.79 -17.60
CA ALA A 86 -4.41 9.30 -16.58
C ALA A 86 -3.81 7.95 -16.97
N PHE A 87 -2.70 7.60 -16.34
CA PHE A 87 -2.12 6.26 -16.41
C PHE A 87 -2.69 5.36 -15.32
N ALA A 88 -3.10 4.17 -15.72
CA ALA A 88 -3.65 3.12 -14.88
C ALA A 88 -2.58 2.10 -14.49
N PHE A 89 -2.56 1.74 -13.21
CA PHE A 89 -1.71 0.73 -12.62
C PHE A 89 -2.60 -0.34 -11.96
N PRO A 90 -2.51 -1.61 -12.38
CA PRO A 90 -3.35 -2.67 -11.84
C PRO A 90 -2.91 -3.01 -10.40
N MET A 91 -3.87 -3.03 -9.47
CA MET A 91 -3.69 -3.55 -8.12
C MET A 91 -4.19 -4.99 -8.07
N ARG A 92 -3.33 -5.90 -7.60
CA ARG A 92 -3.55 -7.34 -7.60
C ARG A 92 -3.66 -7.89 -6.17
N ASP A 93 -4.40 -8.97 -6.00
CA ASP A 93 -4.28 -9.78 -4.79
C ASP A 93 -3.07 -10.73 -4.89
N TRP A 94 -2.82 -11.53 -3.84
CA TRP A 94 -1.72 -12.50 -3.80
C TRP A 94 -1.83 -13.63 -4.84
N THR A 95 -2.98 -13.81 -5.49
CA THR A 95 -3.21 -14.81 -6.55
C THR A 95 -2.87 -14.28 -7.95
N GLY A 96 -2.71 -12.96 -8.11
CA GLY A 96 -2.46 -12.30 -9.39
C GLY A 96 -3.70 -11.66 -10.01
N LYS A 97 -4.88 -11.90 -9.44
CA LYS A 97 -6.15 -11.32 -9.91
C LYS A 97 -6.13 -9.80 -9.74
N ILE A 98 -6.55 -9.06 -10.76
CA ILE A 98 -6.70 -7.59 -10.65
C ILE A 98 -7.96 -7.30 -9.84
N ILE A 99 -7.79 -6.67 -8.68
CA ILE A 99 -8.87 -6.34 -7.72
C ILE A 99 -9.13 -4.83 -7.62
N GLY A 100 -8.30 -4.02 -8.26
CA GLY A 100 -8.46 -2.58 -8.29
C GLY A 100 -7.53 -1.92 -9.31
N ILE A 101 -7.77 -0.64 -9.56
CA ILE A 101 -6.97 0.14 -10.51
C ILE A 101 -6.59 1.46 -9.85
N ARG A 102 -5.28 1.72 -9.76
CA ARG A 102 -4.73 3.00 -9.32
C ARG A 102 -4.51 3.87 -10.54
N LEU A 103 -4.97 5.11 -10.51
CA LEU A 103 -4.75 6.11 -11.54
C LEU A 103 -3.72 7.13 -11.08
N ARG A 104 -2.93 7.64 -12.03
CA ARG A 104 -1.99 8.75 -11.86
C ARG A 104 -2.06 9.66 -13.08
N ASP A 105 -2.30 10.94 -12.88
CA ASP A 105 -2.23 11.92 -13.97
C ASP A 105 -0.79 12.44 -14.19
N HIS A 106 -0.65 13.31 -15.20
CA HIS A 106 0.61 13.95 -15.56
C HIS A 106 1.18 14.86 -14.45
N THR A 107 0.33 15.41 -13.58
CA THR A 107 0.76 16.23 -12.44
C THR A 107 1.27 15.37 -11.27
N GLY A 108 0.99 14.06 -11.32
CA GLY A 108 1.33 13.10 -10.29
C GLY A 108 0.28 12.94 -9.21
N HIS A 109 -0.89 13.55 -9.38
CA HIS A 109 -2.05 13.29 -8.53
C HIS A 109 -2.52 11.84 -8.74
N LYS A 110 -2.87 11.17 -7.64
CA LYS A 110 -3.15 9.73 -7.59
C LYS A 110 -4.53 9.49 -6.99
N TRP A 111 -5.35 8.67 -7.63
CA TRP A 111 -6.63 8.19 -7.10
C TRP A 111 -6.89 6.76 -7.55
N ALA A 112 -8.04 6.18 -7.23
CA ALA A 112 -8.42 4.84 -7.69
C ALA A 112 -9.78 4.88 -8.39
N ILE A 113 -10.00 3.96 -9.34
CA ILE A 113 -11.32 3.77 -9.96
C ILE A 113 -12.32 3.42 -8.85
N ARG A 114 -13.50 4.06 -8.86
CA ARG A 114 -14.55 3.80 -7.87
C ARG A 114 -14.90 2.30 -7.86
N GLY A 115 -14.94 1.70 -6.67
CA GLY A 115 -15.18 0.26 -6.49
C GLY A 115 -13.92 -0.61 -6.57
N SER A 116 -12.75 -0.02 -6.83
CA SER A 116 -11.46 -0.70 -6.68
C SER A 116 -11.20 -1.09 -5.23
N ARG A 117 -10.54 -2.23 -5.05
CA ARG A 117 -9.93 -2.61 -3.77
C ARG A 117 -8.44 -2.26 -3.78
N ALA A 118 -7.91 -1.91 -2.60
CA ALA A 118 -6.46 -1.79 -2.44
C ALA A 118 -5.81 -3.18 -2.59
N GLY A 119 -4.74 -3.24 -3.38
CA GLY A 119 -3.98 -4.45 -3.67
C GLY A 119 -2.53 -4.12 -4.00
N LEU A 120 -1.74 -5.16 -4.21
CA LEU A 120 -0.32 -5.07 -4.50
C LEU A 120 -0.06 -4.69 -5.96
N PHE A 121 1.03 -3.98 -6.19
CA PHE A 121 1.60 -3.82 -7.52
C PHE A 121 2.74 -4.81 -7.66
N TYR A 122 2.73 -5.66 -8.69
CA TYR A 122 3.86 -6.53 -8.98
C TYR A 122 3.74 -7.08 -10.41
N SER A 123 4.86 -7.60 -10.89
CA SER A 123 4.94 -8.44 -12.08
C SER A 123 5.35 -9.85 -11.66
N GLU A 124 4.83 -10.90 -12.30
CA GLU A 124 5.32 -12.28 -12.05
C GLU A 124 6.82 -12.42 -12.37
N ALA A 125 7.37 -11.55 -13.23
CA ALA A 125 8.81 -11.45 -13.47
C ALA A 125 9.63 -11.01 -12.23
N SER A 126 8.96 -10.51 -11.18
CA SER A 126 9.59 -10.13 -9.90
C SER A 126 9.72 -11.30 -8.92
N LYS A 127 9.25 -12.51 -9.28
CA LYS A 127 9.43 -13.69 -8.45
C LYS A 127 10.93 -14.02 -8.31
N ALA A 128 11.44 -13.97 -7.08
CA ALA A 128 12.81 -14.33 -6.77
C ALA A 128 12.94 -14.76 -5.30
N PRO A 129 14.03 -15.45 -4.91
CA PRO A 129 14.24 -15.82 -3.52
C PRO A 129 14.52 -14.63 -2.59
N GLU A 130 14.97 -13.50 -3.13
CA GLU A 130 15.07 -12.23 -2.41
C GLU A 130 14.25 -11.20 -3.18
N VAL A 131 13.34 -10.50 -2.48
CA VAL A 131 12.53 -9.45 -3.08
C VAL A 131 12.60 -8.17 -2.25
N ALA A 132 12.54 -7.03 -2.92
CA ALA A 132 12.31 -5.76 -2.26
C ALA A 132 10.81 -5.49 -2.10
N ILE A 133 10.45 -4.69 -1.10
CA ILE A 133 9.11 -4.13 -0.94
C ILE A 133 9.22 -2.61 -0.93
N VAL A 134 8.47 -1.94 -1.80
CA VAL A 134 8.50 -0.48 -2.00
C VAL A 134 7.10 0.11 -1.89
N GLU A 135 6.98 1.43 -1.75
CA GLU A 135 5.69 2.11 -1.73
C GLU A 135 5.21 2.53 -3.13
N GLY A 136 4.09 1.95 -3.57
CA GLY A 136 3.41 2.33 -4.80
C GLY A 136 4.02 1.78 -6.09
N PRO A 137 3.39 2.09 -7.23
CA PRO A 137 3.74 1.50 -8.52
C PRO A 137 4.95 2.17 -9.19
N THR A 138 5.22 3.44 -8.86
CA THR A 138 6.32 4.19 -9.49
C THR A 138 7.68 3.81 -8.91
N ASP A 139 7.74 3.52 -7.62
CA ASP A 139 8.94 2.97 -6.98
C ASP A 139 9.16 1.52 -7.39
N LEU A 140 8.09 0.75 -7.62
CA LEU A 140 8.18 -0.57 -8.24
C LEU A 140 8.81 -0.49 -9.65
N ALA A 141 8.35 0.44 -10.50
CA ALA A 141 8.93 0.65 -11.82
C ALA A 141 10.41 1.05 -11.75
N ALA A 142 10.77 1.89 -10.78
CA ALA A 142 12.15 2.28 -10.53
C ALA A 142 13.01 1.07 -10.10
N ALA A 143 12.51 0.22 -9.22
CA ALA A 143 13.21 -0.98 -8.78
C ALA A 143 13.43 -1.98 -9.92
N ILE A 144 12.41 -2.23 -10.75
CA ILE A 144 12.51 -3.07 -11.95
C ILE A 144 13.53 -2.47 -12.93
N THR A 145 13.56 -1.15 -13.09
CA THR A 145 14.52 -0.46 -13.96
C THR A 145 15.97 -0.74 -13.58
N ILE A 146 16.28 -0.82 -12.29
CA ILE A 146 17.63 -1.17 -11.80
C ILE A 146 17.80 -2.68 -11.55
N GLY A 147 16.84 -3.51 -11.96
CA GLY A 147 16.93 -4.97 -11.91
C GLY A 147 16.80 -5.56 -10.51
N ILE A 148 15.97 -4.97 -9.65
CA ILE A 148 15.63 -5.49 -8.32
C ILE A 148 14.24 -6.15 -8.37
N PRO A 149 14.11 -7.46 -8.11
CA PRO A 149 12.81 -8.12 -7.95
C PRO A 149 12.04 -7.47 -6.81
N THR A 150 10.83 -6.96 -7.08
CA THR A 150 10.15 -6.03 -6.16
C THR A 150 8.64 -6.20 -6.14
N ILE A 151 8.04 -5.96 -4.98
CA ILE A 151 6.58 -5.82 -4.78
C ILE A 151 6.29 -4.39 -4.33
N GLY A 152 5.38 -3.70 -4.99
CA GLY A 152 4.86 -2.39 -4.57
C GLY A 152 3.63 -2.54 -3.68
N ARG A 153 3.62 -1.90 -2.51
CA ARG A 153 2.42 -1.83 -1.65
C ARG A 153 1.52 -0.64 -2.04
N PRO A 154 0.19 -0.70 -1.85
CA PRO A 154 -0.71 0.39 -2.24
C PRO A 154 -0.59 1.63 -1.37
N SER A 155 -0.17 1.47 -0.12
CA SER A 155 0.11 2.54 0.85
C SER A 155 0.88 1.97 2.05
N CYS A 156 1.19 2.80 3.04
CA CYS A 156 1.79 2.40 4.32
C CYS A 156 0.87 1.59 5.26
N GLN A 157 -0.38 1.35 4.87
CA GLN A 157 -1.38 0.57 5.59
C GLN A 157 -2.20 -0.30 4.64
N GLY A 158 -2.49 -1.53 5.05
CA GLY A 158 -3.32 -2.46 4.28
C GLY A 158 -2.51 -3.25 3.25
N SER A 159 -3.00 -4.45 2.95
CA SER A 159 -2.39 -5.47 2.09
C SER A 159 -1.21 -6.25 2.70
N GLU A 160 -0.91 -6.11 3.99
CA GLU A 160 0.16 -6.88 4.66
C GLU A 160 -0.09 -8.39 4.59
N GLN A 161 -1.35 -8.82 4.72
CA GLN A 161 -1.73 -10.23 4.58
C GLN A 161 -1.51 -10.74 3.15
N ASP A 162 -1.82 -9.93 2.13
CA ASP A 162 -1.56 -10.29 0.74
C ASP A 162 -0.05 -10.36 0.46
N ILE A 163 0.76 -9.49 1.07
CA ILE A 163 2.23 -9.60 1.00
C ILE A 163 2.67 -10.94 1.56
N VAL A 164 2.31 -11.29 2.80
CA VAL A 164 2.75 -12.55 3.42
C VAL A 164 2.34 -13.77 2.58
N ARG A 165 1.11 -13.77 2.05
CA ARG A 165 0.63 -14.84 1.17
C ARG A 165 1.39 -14.91 -0.15
N LEU A 166 1.69 -13.76 -0.75
CA LEU A 166 2.46 -13.69 -2.00
C LEU A 166 3.90 -14.16 -1.77
N LEU A 167 4.55 -13.72 -0.70
CA LEU A 167 5.91 -14.16 -0.33
C LEU A 167 5.97 -15.68 -0.15
N ALA A 168 4.99 -16.28 0.53
CA ALA A 168 4.89 -17.72 0.69
C ALA A 168 4.65 -18.44 -0.65
N ARG A 169 3.74 -17.93 -1.49
CA ARG A 169 3.45 -18.49 -2.82
C ARG A 169 4.68 -18.44 -3.74
N TRP A 170 5.48 -17.40 -3.63
CA TRP A 170 6.68 -17.19 -4.44
C TRP A 170 7.93 -17.88 -3.89
N ASP A 171 7.84 -18.54 -2.73
CA ASP A 171 8.99 -19.14 -2.02
C ASP A 171 10.12 -18.13 -1.77
N VAL A 172 9.73 -16.92 -1.34
CA VAL A 172 10.68 -15.87 -0.97
C VAL A 172 11.40 -16.28 0.32
N ARG A 173 12.72 -16.10 0.36
CA ARG A 173 13.61 -16.45 1.46
C ARG A 173 14.15 -15.24 2.22
N SER A 174 14.18 -14.06 1.61
CA SER A 174 14.59 -12.81 2.27
C SER A 174 13.88 -11.59 1.68
N VAL A 175 13.71 -10.56 2.50
CA VAL A 175 13.03 -9.31 2.10
C VAL A 175 13.86 -8.08 2.42
N VAL A 176 13.97 -7.15 1.46
CA VAL A 176 14.46 -5.79 1.70
C VAL A 176 13.28 -4.84 1.67
N VAL A 177 12.90 -4.27 2.82
CA VAL A 177 11.88 -3.23 2.87
C VAL A 177 12.54 -1.89 2.54
N ILE A 178 12.25 -1.34 1.37
CA ILE A 178 12.73 -0.04 0.93
C ILE A 178 11.70 1.01 1.31
N THR A 179 12.04 1.87 2.28
CA THR A 179 11.11 2.87 2.83
C THR A 179 11.27 4.21 2.14
N ASP A 180 10.21 5.01 2.12
CA ASP A 180 10.35 6.45 1.91
C ASP A 180 11.19 7.06 3.04
N ASN A 181 11.89 8.16 2.72
CA ASN A 181 12.70 8.91 3.67
C ASN A 181 11.84 9.95 4.40
N ASP A 182 10.80 9.46 5.07
CA ASP A 182 9.92 10.23 5.95
C ASP A 182 9.41 9.39 7.13
N GLY A 183 8.83 10.06 8.13
CA GLY A 183 8.32 9.40 9.34
C GLY A 183 7.22 8.35 9.07
N PRO A 184 6.19 8.66 8.27
CA PRO A 184 5.14 7.68 7.92
C PRO A 184 5.68 6.44 7.20
N GLY A 185 6.68 6.59 6.32
CA GLY A 185 7.35 5.50 5.63
C GLY A 185 7.96 4.50 6.61
N TRP A 186 8.70 5.00 7.61
CA TRP A 186 9.28 4.20 8.68
C TRP A 186 8.23 3.47 9.53
N ALA A 187 7.16 4.15 9.94
CA ALA A 187 6.10 3.53 10.73
C ALA A 187 5.39 2.41 9.95
N GLY A 188 5.20 2.59 8.64
CA GLY A 188 4.68 1.55 7.75
C GLY A 188 5.64 0.37 7.60
N ALA A 189 6.94 0.61 7.53
CA ALA A 189 7.95 -0.43 7.44
C ALA A 189 7.99 -1.29 8.71
N GLN A 190 7.95 -0.67 9.89
CA GLN A 190 7.93 -1.37 11.17
C GLN A 190 6.70 -2.27 11.33
N ARG A 191 5.52 -1.81 10.91
CA ARG A 191 4.30 -2.64 10.91
C ARG A 191 4.45 -3.86 10.02
N LEU A 192 4.95 -3.68 8.80
CA LEU A 192 5.20 -4.77 7.88
C LEU A 192 6.23 -5.77 8.44
N SER A 193 7.33 -5.27 9.00
CA SER A 193 8.37 -6.07 9.67
C SER A 193 7.80 -7.01 10.73
N GLY A 194 6.81 -6.55 11.51
CA GLY A 194 6.14 -7.37 12.52
C GLY A 194 5.30 -8.54 11.97
N MET A 195 5.06 -8.60 10.66
CA MET A 195 4.26 -9.64 10.00
C MET A 195 5.10 -10.54 9.07
N LEU A 196 6.36 -10.17 8.79
CA LEU A 196 7.21 -10.92 7.87
C LEU A 196 7.69 -12.23 8.51
N THR A 197 7.45 -13.34 7.81
CA THR A 197 7.84 -14.69 8.22
C THR A 197 9.20 -15.12 7.65
N VAL A 198 9.96 -14.18 7.11
CA VAL A 198 11.28 -14.41 6.50
C VAL A 198 12.28 -13.37 7.04
N PRO A 199 13.60 -13.66 7.01
CA PRO A 199 14.62 -12.68 7.32
C PRO A 199 14.43 -11.41 6.49
N HIS A 200 14.52 -10.26 7.14
CA HIS A 200 14.32 -9.00 6.45
C HIS A 200 15.14 -7.86 7.02
N VAL A 201 15.33 -6.82 6.21
CA VAL A 201 16.02 -5.59 6.59
C VAL A 201 15.25 -4.38 6.05
N CYS A 202 15.27 -3.27 6.80
CA CYS A 202 14.77 -1.99 6.31
C CYS A 202 15.94 -1.16 5.79
N TRP A 203 15.79 -0.61 4.59
CA TRP A 203 16.74 0.33 4.01
C TRP A 203 15.99 1.57 3.53
N THR A 204 16.52 2.73 3.85
CA THR A 204 15.96 4.02 3.42
C THR A 204 16.96 4.66 2.44
N PRO A 205 16.51 5.09 1.25
CA PRO A 205 17.40 5.75 0.31
C PRO A 205 17.86 7.11 0.86
N PRO A 206 19.02 7.62 0.41
CA PRO A 206 19.47 8.96 0.75
C PRO A 206 18.61 10.08 0.14
N THR A 207 17.67 9.73 -0.74
CA THR A 207 16.70 10.62 -1.37
C THR A 207 15.31 10.46 -0.74
N LYS A 208 14.32 11.23 -1.21
CA LYS A 208 12.92 11.14 -0.76
C LYS A 208 12.34 9.72 -0.85
N ASP A 209 12.47 9.09 -2.01
CA ASP A 209 11.90 7.78 -2.35
C ASP A 209 12.87 7.01 -3.27
N LEU A 210 12.56 5.74 -3.58
CA LEU A 210 13.42 4.90 -4.43
C LEU A 210 13.50 5.43 -5.86
N ARG A 211 12.40 5.94 -6.39
CA ARG A 211 12.38 6.56 -7.72
C ARG A 211 13.33 7.76 -7.78
N ALA A 212 13.34 8.62 -6.76
CA ALA A 212 14.27 9.74 -6.66
C ALA A 212 15.73 9.26 -6.61
N TYR A 213 16.00 8.15 -5.91
CA TYR A 213 17.32 7.53 -5.88
C TYR A 213 17.77 7.08 -7.27
N VAL A 214 16.91 6.36 -7.99
CA VAL A 214 17.21 5.90 -9.37
C VAL A 214 17.42 7.08 -10.32
N ARG A 215 16.58 8.12 -10.23
CA ARG A 215 16.73 9.36 -11.02
C ARG A 215 18.06 10.07 -10.76
N ALA A 216 18.59 9.97 -9.55
CA ALA A 216 19.88 10.55 -9.18
C ALA A 216 21.09 9.68 -9.62
N GLY A 217 20.87 8.62 -10.40
CA GLY A 217 21.93 7.69 -10.84
C GLY A 217 22.16 6.52 -9.88
N GLY A 218 21.31 6.37 -8.86
CA GLY A 218 21.34 5.25 -7.95
C GLY A 218 21.12 3.92 -8.67
N ASN A 219 21.88 2.89 -8.28
CA ASN A 219 21.81 1.55 -8.87
C ASN A 219 21.67 0.46 -7.80
N ARG A 220 21.44 -0.78 -8.24
CA ARG A 220 21.25 -1.92 -7.33
C ARG A 220 22.49 -2.28 -6.50
N ALA A 221 23.69 -1.99 -7.01
CA ALA A 221 24.93 -2.45 -6.38
C ALA A 221 25.13 -1.79 -5.02
N LEU A 222 24.85 -0.49 -4.91
CA LEU A 222 24.91 0.23 -3.63
C LEU A 222 23.84 -0.26 -2.66
N ILE A 223 22.58 -0.43 -3.10
CA ILE A 223 21.50 -0.97 -2.25
C ILE A 223 21.94 -2.31 -1.65
N HIS A 224 22.40 -3.20 -2.51
CA HIS A 224 22.85 -4.53 -2.13
C HIS A 224 24.07 -4.52 -1.19
N ALA A 225 25.03 -3.62 -1.42
CA ALA A 225 26.19 -3.46 -0.53
C ALA A 225 25.75 -2.95 0.87
N MET A 226 24.85 -1.97 0.91
CA MET A 226 24.33 -1.42 2.16
C MET A 226 23.46 -2.43 2.92
N THR A 227 22.55 -3.13 2.27
CA THR A 227 21.66 -4.08 2.96
C THR A 227 22.42 -5.28 3.54
N ARG A 228 23.55 -5.66 2.93
CA ARG A 228 24.43 -6.72 3.48
C ARG A 228 25.23 -6.30 4.71
N SER A 229 25.51 -5.01 4.87
CA SER A 229 26.20 -4.51 6.06
C SER A 229 25.26 -4.21 7.24
N LEU A 230 23.95 -4.20 6.99
CA LEU A 230 22.93 -4.01 8.01
C LEU A 230 22.63 -5.32 8.77
N VAL A 231 22.12 -5.16 9.99
CA VAL A 231 21.63 -6.29 10.79
C VAL A 231 20.26 -6.72 10.29
N TRP A 232 20.16 -7.99 9.89
CA TRP A 232 18.91 -8.58 9.43
C TRP A 232 18.04 -9.01 10.61
N THR A 233 16.77 -8.63 10.56
CA THR A 233 15.76 -9.04 11.52
C THR A 233 15.36 -10.49 11.25
N LYS A 234 15.31 -11.29 12.31
CA LYS A 234 14.86 -12.70 12.23
C LYS A 234 13.34 -12.77 11.99
N PRO A 235 12.85 -13.84 11.35
CA PRO A 235 11.42 -14.07 11.16
C PRO A 235 10.63 -14.02 12.48
N VAL A 236 9.39 -13.52 12.41
CA VAL A 236 8.44 -13.74 13.50
C VAL A 236 7.94 -15.18 13.43
N ASN A 237 8.31 -16.00 14.41
CA ASN A 237 7.78 -17.36 14.55
C ASN A 237 6.32 -17.27 15.04
N HIS A 238 5.37 -17.30 14.12
CA HIS A 238 4.02 -17.73 14.48
C HIS A 238 4.06 -19.24 14.66
N ASP A 239 4.02 -19.68 15.92
CA ASP A 239 3.91 -21.10 16.27
C ASP A 239 2.75 -21.72 15.48
N ARG A 240 2.98 -22.90 14.89
CA ARG A 240 2.10 -23.56 13.90
C ARG A 240 0.84 -24.16 14.56
N ARG A 241 0.23 -23.50 15.55
CA ARG A 241 -0.90 -24.06 16.32
C ARG A 241 -2.27 -23.65 15.83
N ASP A 242 -2.37 -22.65 14.95
CA ASP A 242 -3.66 -22.18 14.42
C ASP A 242 -3.72 -22.26 12.89
N ARG A 243 -3.68 -23.48 12.34
CA ARG A 243 -4.23 -23.73 11.00
C ARG A 243 -5.54 -24.53 11.17
N PRO A 244 -6.66 -24.08 10.59
CA PRO A 244 -7.90 -24.85 10.58
C PRO A 244 -7.75 -26.15 9.78
#